data_AF-A0A485JLC3-F1
#
_entry.id   AF-A0A485JLC3-F1
#
_cell.length_a   1.000
_cell.length_b   1.000
_cell.length_c   1.000
_cell.angle_alpha   90.00
_cell.angle_beta   90.00
_cell.angle_gamma   90.00
#
_symmetry.space_group_name_H-M   'P 1'
#
loop_
_entity.id
_entity.type
_entity.pdbx_description
1 polymer ?
#
loop_
_entity_poly.entity_id
_entity_poly.type
_entity_poly.pdbx_seq_one_letter_code
_entity_poly.pdbx_strand_id
1 'polypeptide(L)'
;MLRWPGEQGQVMNPAEFIPLAEKEGMIGQVTDYVIDNVFRDLGAYLATHADRYVSINLSASDFHTSRLIARTNQKTEQYAVRPQQIKFEVTEHAFLDVDK
;
A
#
# COMPACT_ATOMS: atom_id res chain seq x y z
N MET A 1 4.74 -0.72 8.35
CA MET A 1 4.83 -2.12 7.91
C MET A 1 3.51 -2.81 8.18
N LEU A 2 3.03 -3.61 7.22
CA LEU A 2 1.83 -4.42 7.39
C LEU A 2 2.09 -5.54 8.41
N ARG A 3 1.08 -5.89 9.19
CA ARG A 3 1.13 -7.00 10.15
C ARG A 3 -0.21 -7.73 10.05
N TRP A 4 -0.16 -9.04 9.89
CA TRP A 4 -1.35 -9.87 9.82
C TRP A 4 -1.61 -10.51 11.20
N PRO A 5 -2.74 -10.21 11.87
CA PRO A 5 -3.09 -10.88 13.11
C PRO A 5 -3.50 -12.33 12.84
N GLY A 6 -2.72 -13.28 13.34
CA GLY A 6 -3.00 -14.70 13.29
C GLY A 6 -3.90 -15.18 14.44
N GLU A 7 -4.24 -16.46 14.43
CA GLU A 7 -5.02 -17.07 15.49
C GLU A 7 -4.24 -17.05 16.82
N GLN A 8 -4.94 -16.81 17.93
CA GLN A 8 -4.36 -16.81 19.29
C GLN A 8 -3.31 -15.71 19.55
N GLY A 9 -3.38 -14.58 18.84
CA GLY A 9 -2.60 -13.38 19.16
C GLY A 9 -1.18 -13.35 18.60
N GLN A 10 -0.78 -14.36 17.84
CA GLN A 10 0.47 -14.34 17.07
C GLN A 10 0.31 -13.42 15.86
N VAL A 11 1.35 -12.67 15.54
CA VAL A 11 1.37 -11.79 14.36
C VAL A 11 2.22 -12.46 13.30
N MET A 12 1.59 -12.78 12.17
CA MET A 12 2.28 -13.36 11.03
C MET A 12 3.16 -12.29 10.36
N ASN A 13 4.39 -12.69 10.04
CA ASN A 13 5.37 -11.83 9.41
C ASN A 13 4.97 -11.61 7.93
N PRO A 14 5.08 -10.39 7.39
CA PRO A 14 4.95 -10.14 5.94
C PRO A 14 5.72 -11.12 5.06
N ALA A 15 6.91 -11.55 5.47
CA ALA A 15 7.69 -12.53 4.73
C ALA A 15 6.99 -13.89 4.55
N GLU A 16 6.00 -14.22 5.37
CA GLU A 16 5.25 -15.48 5.31
C GLU A 16 4.04 -15.40 4.38
N PHE A 17 3.33 -14.26 4.32
CA PHE A 17 2.08 -14.15 3.55
C PHE A 17 2.21 -13.37 2.25
N ILE A 18 3.19 -12.46 2.11
CA ILE A 18 3.36 -11.68 0.87
C ILE A 18 3.65 -12.57 -0.33
N PRO A 19 4.59 -13.55 -0.28
CA PRO A 19 4.84 -14.44 -1.41
C PRO A 19 3.61 -15.25 -1.84
N LEU A 20 2.77 -15.64 -0.87
CA LEU A 20 1.52 -16.33 -1.15
C LEU A 20 0.51 -15.39 -1.83
N ALA A 21 0.36 -14.16 -1.33
CA ALA A 21 -0.52 -13.17 -1.95
C ALA A 21 -0.08 -12.81 -3.37
N GLU A 22 1.22 -12.78 -3.66
CA GLU A 22 1.75 -12.58 -5.01
C GLU A 22 1.42 -13.76 -5.92
N LYS A 23 1.74 -14.99 -5.48
CA LYS A 23 1.47 -16.22 -6.23
C LYS A 23 -0.01 -16.39 -6.59
N GLU A 24 -0.91 -16.03 -5.67
CA GLU A 24 -2.35 -16.15 -5.85
C GLU A 24 -2.98 -14.90 -6.51
N GLY A 25 -2.18 -13.92 -6.93
CA GLY A 25 -2.66 -12.70 -7.59
C GLY A 25 -3.47 -11.76 -6.68
N MET A 26 -3.40 -11.95 -5.35
CA MET A 26 -4.12 -11.18 -4.34
C MET A 26 -3.35 -9.95 -3.85
N ILE A 27 -2.06 -9.83 -4.17
CA ILE A 27 -1.21 -8.75 -3.63
C ILE A 27 -1.75 -7.34 -3.95
N GLY A 28 -2.34 -7.13 -5.13
CA GLY A 28 -2.97 -5.85 -5.47
C GLY A 28 -4.16 -5.49 -4.56
N GLN A 29 -4.93 -6.49 -4.11
CA GLN A 29 -6.01 -6.29 -3.15
C GLN A 29 -5.47 -5.98 -1.75
N VAL A 30 -4.34 -6.58 -1.37
CA VAL A 30 -3.63 -6.26 -0.12
C VAL A 30 -3.14 -4.80 -0.17
N THR A 31 -2.58 -4.34 -1.29
CA THR A 31 -2.17 -2.94 -1.48
C THR A 31 -3.37 -2.00 -1.35
N ASP A 32 -4.50 -2.32 -1.98
CA ASP A 32 -5.74 -1.54 -1.85
C ASP A 32 -6.25 -1.44 -0.41
N TYR A 33 -6.21 -2.56 0.30
CA TYR A 33 -6.53 -2.60 1.72
C TYR A 33 -5.61 -1.68 2.52
N VAL A 34 -4.29 -1.76 2.30
CA VAL A 34 -3.31 -0.90 2.99
C VAL A 34 -3.61 0.57 2.74
N ILE A 35 -3.87 0.97 1.49
CA ILE A 35 -4.22 2.36 1.14
C ILE A 35 -5.44 2.81 1.95
N ASP A 36 -6.52 2.04 1.94
CA ASP A 36 -7.74 2.40 2.66
C ASP A 36 -7.50 2.60 4.16
N ASN A 37 -6.70 1.71 4.78
CA ASN A 37 -6.38 1.79 6.20
C ASN A 37 -5.48 2.99 6.50
N VAL A 38 -4.48 3.28 5.66
CA VAL A 38 -3.60 4.45 5.82
C VAL A 38 -4.42 5.74 5.83
N PHE A 39 -5.33 5.91 4.87
CA PHE A 39 -6.16 7.11 4.82
C PHE A 39 -7.15 7.18 5.97
N ARG A 40 -7.77 6.07 6.35
CA ARG A 40 -8.69 6.02 7.49
C ARG A 40 -7.99 6.38 8.80
N ASP A 41 -6.78 5.85 9.01
CA ASP A 41 -6.09 5.96 10.29
C ASP A 41 -5.25 7.25 10.39
N LEU A 42 -4.69 7.74 9.29
CA LEU A 42 -3.78 8.89 9.27
C LEU A 42 -4.29 10.10 8.49
N GLY A 43 -5.42 10.01 7.77
CA GLY A 43 -5.88 11.05 6.86
C GLY A 43 -6.06 12.41 7.53
N ALA A 44 -6.75 12.46 8.67
CA ALA A 44 -6.95 13.70 9.43
C ALA A 44 -5.62 14.30 9.95
N TYR A 45 -4.68 13.45 10.36
CA TYR A 45 -3.36 13.88 10.81
C TYR A 45 -2.56 14.48 9.65
N LEU A 46 -2.54 13.81 8.50
CA LEU A 46 -1.83 14.29 7.31
C LEU A 46 -2.43 15.58 6.76
N ALA A 47 -3.76 15.71 6.72
CA ALA A 47 -4.46 16.90 6.24
C ALA A 47 -4.08 18.18 7.01
N THR A 48 -3.71 18.05 8.29
CA THR A 48 -3.32 19.17 9.15
C THR A 48 -1.80 19.36 9.25
N HIS A 49 -1.00 18.39 8.79
CA HIS A 49 0.47 18.40 8.88
C HIS A 49 1.09 18.23 7.49
N ALA A 50 1.07 19.33 6.74
CA ALA A 50 1.55 19.41 5.36
C ALA A 50 2.97 18.83 5.17
N ASP A 51 3.88 19.01 6.13
CA ASP A 51 5.28 18.55 6.08
C ASP A 51 5.45 17.03 6.30
N ARG A 52 4.38 16.32 6.66
CA ARG A 52 4.40 14.88 6.96
C ARG A 52 3.92 14.06 5.78
N TYR A 53 4.52 12.88 5.62
CA TYR A 53 4.18 11.92 4.59
C TYR A 53 4.20 10.49 5.15
N VAL A 54 3.58 9.59 4.41
CA VAL A 54 3.60 8.13 4.66
C VAL A 54 4.13 7.43 3.41
N SER A 55 4.93 6.38 3.63
CA SER A 55 5.37 5.49 2.56
C SER A 55 4.53 4.22 2.53
N ILE A 56 4.06 3.83 1.35
CA ILE A 56 3.36 2.58 1.09
C ILE A 56 4.25 1.73 0.17
N ASN A 57 4.50 0.49 0.58
CA ASN A 57 5.28 -0.45 -0.22
C ASN A 57 4.38 -1.05 -1.31
N LEU A 58 4.90 -1.15 -2.53
CA LEU A 58 4.23 -1.70 -3.69
C LEU A 58 4.91 -2.99 -4.15
N SER A 59 4.10 -3.88 -4.72
CA SER A 59 4.58 -5.03 -5.48
C SER A 59 4.81 -4.65 -6.95
N ALA A 60 5.54 -5.49 -7.68
CA ALA A 60 5.70 -5.37 -9.15
C ALA A 60 4.34 -5.28 -9.85
N SER A 61 3.42 -6.13 -9.40
CA SER A 61 2.10 -6.27 -10.01
C SER A 61 1.25 -5.00 -9.95
N ASP A 62 1.50 -4.12 -8.97
CA ASP A 62 0.79 -2.84 -8.83
C ASP A 62 1.06 -1.88 -9.99
N PHE A 63 2.18 -2.06 -10.72
CA PHE A 63 2.56 -1.22 -11.86
C PHE A 63 1.85 -1.58 -13.16
N HIS A 64 1.30 -2.79 -13.28
CA HIS A 64 0.64 -3.22 -14.52
C HIS A 64 -0.77 -2.65 -14.70
N THR A 65 -1.30 -1.90 -13.73
CA THR A 65 -2.67 -1.39 -13.77
C THR A 65 -2.78 0.05 -13.26
N SER A 66 -3.69 0.84 -13.83
CA SER A 66 -3.97 2.21 -13.37
C SER A 66 -4.76 2.26 -12.05
N ARG A 67 -5.13 1.11 -11.47
CA ARG A 67 -5.94 0.99 -10.24
C ARG A 67 -5.33 1.76 -9.08
N LEU A 68 -4.02 1.61 -8.88
CA LEU A 68 -3.30 2.23 -7.76
C LEU A 68 -3.46 3.75 -7.77
N ILE A 69 -3.23 4.37 -8.93
CA ILE A 69 -3.33 5.82 -9.11
C ILE A 69 -4.77 6.29 -8.90
N ALA A 70 -5.74 5.60 -9.52
CA ALA A 70 -7.15 5.95 -9.38
C ALA A 70 -7.61 5.92 -7.91
N ARG A 71 -7.27 4.84 -7.18
CA ARG A 71 -7.65 4.69 -5.76
C ARG A 71 -6.96 5.73 -4.89
N THR A 72 -5.67 5.98 -5.10
CA THR A 72 -4.92 6.97 -4.31
C THR A 72 -5.48 8.37 -4.51
N ASN A 73 -5.74 8.78 -5.75
CA ASN A 73 -6.34 10.08 -6.05
C ASN A 73 -7.70 10.26 -5.36
N GLN A 74 -8.57 9.25 -5.48
CA GLN A 74 -9.87 9.26 -4.81
C GLN A 74 -9.72 9.48 -3.29
N LYS A 75 -8.77 8.80 -2.65
CA LYS A 75 -8.55 8.93 -1.20
C LYS A 75 -7.91 10.26 -0.80
N THR A 76 -6.97 10.77 -1.59
CA THR A 76 -6.38 12.10 -1.34
C THR A 76 -7.44 13.19 -1.34
N GLU A 77 -8.38 13.14 -2.30
CA GLU A 77 -9.51 14.07 -2.35
C GLU A 77 -10.44 13.88 -1.15
N GLN A 78 -10.83 12.63 -0.85
CA GLN A 78 -11.75 12.31 0.24
C GLN A 78 -11.27 12.80 1.62
N TYR A 79 -9.96 12.70 1.88
CA TYR A 79 -9.38 13.03 3.19
C TYR A 79 -8.66 14.38 3.22
N ALA A 80 -8.72 15.17 2.13
CA ALA A 80 -7.99 16.42 1.98
C ALA A 80 -6.48 16.29 2.24
N VAL A 81 -5.90 15.14 1.87
CA VAL A 81 -4.47 14.86 1.97
C VAL A 81 -3.81 15.25 0.65
N ARG A 82 -2.69 15.96 0.69
CA ARG A 82 -1.99 16.36 -0.53
C ARG A 82 -1.30 15.15 -1.15
N PRO A 83 -1.32 14.96 -2.49
CA PRO A 83 -0.67 13.82 -3.14
C PRO A 83 0.80 13.63 -2.76
N GLN A 84 1.55 14.72 -2.51
CA GLN A 84 2.95 14.67 -2.10
C GLN A 84 3.19 14.02 -0.73
N GLN A 85 2.14 13.84 0.05
CA GLN A 85 2.18 13.19 1.36
C GLN A 85 2.06 11.65 1.28
N ILE A 86 1.75 11.11 0.09
CA ILE A 86 1.74 9.67 -0.16
C ILE A 86 2.95 9.33 -1.02
N LYS A 87 3.90 8.60 -0.44
CA LYS A 87 5.07 8.10 -1.15
C LYS A 87 4.89 6.61 -1.42
N PHE A 88 5.31 6.19 -2.60
CA PHE A 88 5.38 4.78 -2.94
C PHE A 88 6.81 4.31 -2.92
N GLU A 89 7.04 3.19 -2.25
CA GLU A 89 8.33 2.51 -2.20
C GLU A 89 8.20 1.21 -2.98
N VAL A 90 9.20 0.94 -3.82
CA VAL A 90 9.29 -0.27 -4.62
C VAL A 90 10.64 -0.89 -4.34
N THR A 91 10.67 -2.18 -4.09
CA THR A 91 11.93 -2.92 -3.99
C THR A 91 12.47 -3.22 -5.38
N GLU A 92 13.78 -3.14 -5.57
CA GLU A 92 14.45 -3.35 -6.87
C GLU A 92 14.06 -4.68 -7.56
N HIS A 93 13.81 -5.74 -6.80
CA HIS A 93 13.35 -7.03 -7.35
C HIS A 93 12.01 -6.95 -8.08
N ALA A 94 11.13 -6.04 -7.67
CA ALA A 94 9.83 -5.86 -8.31
C ALA A 94 9.92 -5.28 -9.73
N PHE A 95 11.06 -4.69 -10.12
CA PHE A 95 11.26 -4.21 -11.49
C PHE A 95 11.89 -5.26 -12.41
N LEU A 96 12.48 -6.32 -11.85
CA LEU A 96 13.16 -7.36 -12.64
C LEU A 96 12.17 -8.38 -13.23
N ASP A 97 10.97 -8.51 -12.65
CA ASP A 97 9.89 -9.41 -13.12
C ASP A 97 8.88 -8.74 -14.06
N VAL A 98 9.15 -7.51 -14.52
CA VAL A 98 8.36 -6.90 -15.60
C VAL A 98 8.84 -7.53 -16.92
N ASP A 99 8.18 -8.61 -17.33
CA ASP A 99 8.36 -9.17 -18.68
C ASP A 99 8.15 -8.05 -19.72
N LYS A 100 9.11 -7.93 -20.64
CA LYS A 100 9.17 -6.90 -21.69
C LYS A 100 8.03 -6.98 -22.69
#